data_AF-A0A819U2S8-F1
#
_entry.id   AF-A0A819U2S8-F1
#
_cell.length_a   1.000
_cell.length_b   1.000
_cell.length_c   1.000
_cell.angle_alpha   90.00
_cell.angle_beta   90.00
_cell.angle_gamma   90.00
#
_symmetry.space_group_name_H-M   'P 1'
#
loop_
_entity.id
_entity.type
_entity.pdbx_description
1 polymer ?
#
loop_
_entity_poly.entity_id
_entity_poly.type
_entity_poly.pdbx_seq_one_letter_code
_entity_poly.pdbx_strand_id
1 'polypeptide(L)' 'MATKLLAGRVALVTGATRGIGKGIAVELGAAGALVYITGRTLKTSNDKPGSLEETAEA' A
#
# COMPACT_ATOMS: atom_id res chain seq x y z
N MET A 1 8.28 14.10 -20.67
CA MET A 1 8.19 13.34 -19.42
C MET A 1 7.19 12.21 -19.62
N ALA A 2 7.53 10.98 -19.24
CA ALA A 2 6.58 9.87 -19.29
C ALA A 2 5.56 10.05 -18.15
N THR A 3 4.28 10.15 -18.48
CA THR A 3 3.21 10.16 -17.49
C THR A 3 3.10 8.78 -16.86
N LYS A 4 3.15 8.73 -15.52
CA LYS A 4 2.88 7.48 -14.79
C LYS A 4 1.47 6.98 -15.11
N LEU A 5 1.31 5.66 -15.30
CA LEU A 5 0.07 5.04 -15.79
C LEU A 5 -1.18 5.43 -14.98
N LEU A 6 -1.04 5.60 -13.67
CA LEU A 6 -2.13 5.90 -12.74
C LEU A 6 -2.05 7.31 -12.14
N ALA A 7 -1.29 8.22 -12.75
CA ALA A 7 -1.21 9.60 -12.29
C ALA A 7 -2.61 10.25 -12.16
N GLY A 8 -2.87 10.88 -11.01
CA GLY A 8 -4.14 11.54 -10.71
C GLY A 8 -5.30 10.58 -10.37
N ARG A 9 -5.05 9.28 -10.25
CA ARG A 9 -6.03 8.29 -9.81
C ARG A 9 -5.94 8.07 -8.30
N VAL A 10 -7.07 7.70 -7.69
CA VAL A 10 -7.16 7.29 -6.28
C VAL A 10 -7.50 5.81 -6.22
N ALA A 11 -6.83 5.06 -5.36
CA ALA A 11 -7.06 3.64 -5.13
C ALA A 11 -7.29 3.36 -3.63
N LEU A 12 -8.16 2.39 -3.33
CA LEU A 12 -8.34 1.84 -1.98
C LEU A 12 -7.91 0.37 -2.00
N VAL A 13 -6.94 0.02 -1.16
CA VAL A 13 -6.47 -1.37 -1.01
C VAL A 13 -6.80 -1.87 0.38
N THR A 14 -7.64 -2.90 0.45
CA THR A 14 -7.98 -3.58 1.71
C THR A 14 -7.04 -4.76 1.96
N GLY A 15 -6.79 -5.09 3.23
CA GLY A 15 -5.87 -6.17 3.58
C GLY A 15 -4.40 -5.86 3.25
N ALA A 16 -4.02 -4.59 3.30
CA ALA A 16 -2.73 -4.11 2.80
C ALA A 16 -1.52 -4.41 3.71
N THR A 17 -1.71 -4.94 4.92
CA THR A 17 -0.63 -5.07 5.91
C THR A 17 0.52 -6.01 5.51
N ARG A 18 0.29 -6.92 4.54
CA ARG A 18 1.28 -7.94 4.12
C ARG A 18 0.87 -8.63 2.81
N GLY A 19 1.75 -9.48 2.29
CA GLY A 19 1.46 -10.37 1.18
C GLY A 19 1.00 -9.64 -0.07
N ILE A 20 -0.01 -10.18 -0.76
CA ILE A 20 -0.52 -9.63 -2.02
C ILE A 20 -1.08 -8.22 -1.84
N GLY A 21 -1.81 -7.95 -0.74
CA GLY A 21 -2.37 -6.63 -0.48
C GLY A 21 -1.28 -5.55 -0.36
N LYS A 22 -0.16 -5.87 0.32
CA LYS A 22 1.01 -4.99 0.38
C LYS A 22 1.61 -4.75 -1.01
N GLY A 23 1.84 -5.82 -1.77
CA GLY A 23 2.40 -5.71 -3.13
C GLY A 23 1.54 -4.86 -4.06
N ILE A 24 0.22 -5.03 -4.02
CA ILE A 24 -0.72 -4.21 -4.80
C ILE A 24 -0.62 -2.74 -4.41
N ALA A 25 -0.60 -2.42 -3.11
CA ALA A 25 -0.52 -1.04 -2.64
C ALA A 25 0.76 -0.34 -3.12
N VAL A 26 1.90 -1.02 -3.02
CA VAL A 26 3.22 -0.51 -3.44
C VAL A 26 3.24 -0.27 -4.95
N GLU A 27 2.83 -1.24 -5.76
CA GLU A 27 2.86 -1.11 -7.23
C GLU A 27 1.88 -0.05 -7.76
N LEU A 28 0.72 0.11 -7.13
CA LEU A 28 -0.22 1.19 -7.47
C LEU A 28 0.38 2.58 -7.16
N GLY A 29 1.07 2.73 -6.04
CA GLY A 29 1.79 3.96 -5.67
C GLY A 29 2.97 4.24 -6.60
N ALA A 30 3.76 3.21 -6.93
CA ALA A 30 4.84 3.28 -7.91
C ALA A 30 4.32 3.74 -9.28
N ALA A 31 3.15 3.24 -9.70
CA ALA A 31 2.42 3.64 -10.90
C ALA A 31 1.72 5.01 -10.80
N GLY A 32 1.84 5.72 -9.68
CA GLY A 32 1.47 7.14 -9.54
C GLY A 32 0.08 7.43 -8.98
N ALA A 33 -0.62 6.42 -8.46
CA ALA A 33 -1.88 6.62 -7.78
C ALA A 33 -1.68 7.21 -6.37
N LEU A 34 -2.68 7.96 -5.88
CA LEU A 34 -2.87 8.19 -4.45
C LEU A 34 -3.54 6.94 -3.86
N VAL A 35 -2.87 6.26 -2.94
CA VAL A 35 -3.34 4.98 -2.40
C VAL A 35 -3.74 5.12 -0.94
N TYR A 36 -5.00 4.81 -0.63
CA TYR A 36 -5.46 4.58 0.73
C TYR A 36 -5.40 3.09 1.04
N ILE A 37 -4.81 2.74 2.18
CA ILE A 37 -4.64 1.36 2.59
C ILE A 37 -5.42 1.08 3.88
N THR A 38 -6.01 -0.11 3.99
CA THR A 38 -6.71 -0.55 5.20
C THR A 38 -6.28 -1.93 5.65
N GLY A 39 -6.36 -2.16 6.95
CA GLY A 39 -5.94 -3.38 7.61
C GLY A 39 -6.09 -3.28 9.12
N ARG A 40 -5.78 -4.36 9.83
CA ARG A 40 -6.01 -4.45 11.27
C ARG A 40 -4.83 -3.98 12.11
N THR A 41 -3.63 -3.94 11.53
CA THR A 41 -2.38 -3.73 12.25
C THR A 41 -1.77 -2.43 11.76
N LEU A 42 -1.87 -1.37 12.55
CA LEU A 42 -1.28 -0.07 12.20
C LEU A 42 0.25 -0.13 12.28
N LYS A 43 0.78 -0.62 13.41
CA LYS A 43 2.20 -0.80 13.72
C LYS A 43 2.57 -2.25 13.88
N THR A 44 3.79 -2.60 13.50
CA THR A 44 4.30 -3.97 13.61
C THR A 44 4.38 -4.40 15.08
N SER A 45 3.92 -5.62 15.36
CA SER A 45 4.02 -6.25 16.68
C SER A 45 4.68 -7.61 16.55
N ASN A 46 5.26 -8.10 17.65
CA ASN A 46 6.01 -9.37 17.67
C ASN A 46 5.16 -10.58 17.24
N ASP A 47 3.84 -10.51 17.38
CA ASP A 47 2.96 -11.65 17.11
C ASP A 47 2.63 -11.83 15.62
N LYS A 48 2.77 -10.79 14.78
CA LYS A 48 2.37 -10.82 13.37
C LYS A 48 3.26 -9.93 12.51
N PRO A 49 3.94 -10.47 11.48
CA PRO A 49 4.78 -9.67 10.58
C PRO A 49 3.93 -8.74 9.73
N GLY A 50 4.38 -7.52 9.42
CA GLY A 50 3.68 -6.61 8.50
C GLY A 50 2.63 -5.70 9.17
N SER A 51 2.64 -4.43 8.76
CA SER A 51 1.76 -3.38 9.25
C SER A 51 1.37 -2.38 8.16
N LEU A 52 0.42 -1.49 8.46
CA LEU A 52 0.03 -0.42 7.55
C LEU A 52 1.16 0.61 7.38
N GLU A 53 1.86 0.98 8.45
CA GLU A 53 2.99 1.91 8.38
C GLU A 53 4.11 1.36 7.48
N GLU A 54 4.51 0.08 7.67
CA GLU A 54 5.49 -0.58 6.79
C GLU A 54 5.07 -0.68 5.32
N THR A 55 3.77 -0.58 5.02
CA THR A 55 3.25 -0.60 3.66
C THR A 55 3.18 0.80 3.06
N ALA A 56 2.90 1.81 3.89
CA ALA A 56 2.88 3.21 3.46
C ALA A 56 4.29 3.77 3.20
N GLU A 57 5.31 3.24 3.87
CA GLU A 57 6.72 3.64 3.72
C GLU A 57 7.47 2.92 2.61
N ALA A 58 6.88 1.85 2.03
CA ALA A 58 7.48 1.03 0.97
C ALA A 58 7.31 1.66 -0.42
#